data_AF-A0A377W226-F1
#
_entry.id   AF-A0A377W226-F1
#
_cell.length_a   1.000
_cell.length_b   1.000
_cell.length_c   1.000
_cell.angle_alpha   90.00
_cell.angle_beta   90.00
_cell.angle_gamma   90.00
#
_symmetry.space_group_name_H-M   'P 1'
#
loop_
_entity.id
_entity.type
_entity.pdbx_description
1 polymer ?
#
loop_
_entity_poly.entity_id
_entity_poly.type
_entity_poly.pdbx_seq_one_letter_code
_entity_poly.pdbx_strand_id
1 'polypeptide(L)' 'MDATNHHLHKPVMIGEIEGNGQFNVVWQTDKPVRAQPWSPWIPGNDKKPDHPVKTVSQ' A
#
# COMPACT_ATOMS: atom_id res chain seq x y z
N MET A 1 -0.36 -3.48 12.37
CA MET A 1 0.83 -2.77 11.86
C MET A 1 1.87 -3.82 11.52
N ASP A 2 2.47 -3.77 10.34
CA ASP A 2 3.51 -4.72 9.94
C ASP A 2 4.79 -4.43 10.76
N ALA A 3 5.28 -5.43 11.49
CA ALA A 3 6.43 -5.30 12.39
C ALA A 3 7.77 -5.15 11.65
N THR A 4 7.83 -5.49 10.37
CA THR A 4 9.06 -5.48 9.55
C THR A 4 9.25 -4.16 8.81
N ASN A 5 8.16 -3.52 8.38
CA ASN A 5 8.23 -2.30 7.58
C ASN A 5 7.46 -1.10 8.16
N HIS A 6 6.82 -1.25 9.32
CA HIS A 6 6.06 -0.20 10.03
C HIS A 6 4.87 0.39 9.25
N HIS A 7 4.49 -0.18 8.11
CA HIS A 7 3.30 0.25 7.37
C HIS A 7 2.05 -0.49 7.87
N LEU A 8 0.88 0.10 7.62
CA LEU A 8 -0.41 -0.51 7.96
C LEU A 8 -0.99 -1.26 6.76
N HIS A 9 -1.50 -2.47 6.99
CA HIS A 9 -2.31 -3.17 5.99
C HIS A 9 -3.68 -2.49 5.91
N LYS A 10 -4.11 -2.13 4.71
CA LYS A 10 -5.36 -1.38 4.51
C LYS A 10 -6.28 -2.13 3.56
N PRO A 11 -7.60 -2.09 3.80
CA PRO A 11 -8.54 -2.51 2.77
C PRO A 11 -8.40 -1.60 1.54
N VAL A 12 -8.61 -2.18 0.36
CA VAL A 12 -8.72 -1.41 -0.88
C VAL A 12 -10.16 -1.50 -1.36
N MET A 13 -10.73 -0.35 -1.70
CA MET A 13 -12.07 -0.21 -2.24
C MET A 13 -11.98 0.55 -3.56
N ILE A 14 -12.77 0.11 -4.54
CA ILE A 14 -12.98 0.82 -5.80
C ILE A 14 -14.43 1.27 -5.79
N GLY A 15 -14.65 2.56 -6.01
CA GLY A 15 -15.97 3.16 -6.01
C GLY A 15 -16.23 4.05 -7.21
N GLU A 16 -17.50 4.15 -7.58
CA GLU A 16 -18.01 5.06 -8.60
C GLU A 16 -18.62 6.29 -7.93
N ILE A 17 -18.48 7.46 -8.57
CA ILE A 17 -19.03 8.72 -8.06
C ILE A 17 -20.49 8.84 -8.49
N GLU A 18 -21.39 9.07 -7.54
CA GLU A 18 -22.81 9.30 -7.77
C GLU A 18 -23.12 10.77 -8.09
N GLY A 19 -24.31 11.03 -8.63
CA GLY A 19 -24.76 12.41 -8.96
C GLY A 19 -24.88 13.35 -7.75
N ASN A 20 -24.91 12.80 -6.52
CA ASN A 20 -24.91 13.55 -5.26
C ASN A 20 -23.49 13.72 -4.68
N GLY A 21 -22.44 13.27 -5.37
CA GLY A 21 -21.04 13.35 -4.95
C GLY A 21 -20.61 12.29 -3.92
N GLN A 22 -21.46 11.33 -3.58
CA GLN A 22 -21.08 10.17 -2.76
C GLN A 22 -20.42 9.09 -3.61
N PHE A 23 -19.79 8.12 -2.94
CA PHE A 23 -19.19 6.96 -3.60
C PHE A 23 -20.04 5.70 -3.39
N ASN A 24 -20.35 5.01 -4.48
CA ASN A 24 -20.85 3.63 -4.43
C ASN A 24 -19.68 2.66 -4.54
N VAL A 25 -19.44 1.80 -3.54
CA VAL A 25 -18.36 0.81 -3.57
C VAL A 25 -18.77 -0.38 -4.45
N VAL A 26 -18.10 -0.54 -5.60
CA VAL A 26 -18.40 -1.60 -6.58
C VAL A 26 -17.49 -2.82 -6.44
N TRP A 27 -16.33 -2.65 -5.78
CA TRP A 27 -15.43 -3.74 -5.48
C TRP A 27 -14.60 -3.45 -4.23
N GLN A 28 -14.27 -4.50 -3.48
CA GLN A 28 -13.37 -4.42 -2.33
C GLN A 28 -12.52 -5.68 -2.21
N THR A 29 -11.37 -5.55 -1.58
CA THR A 29 -10.52 -6.71 -1.23
C THR A 29 -11.14 -7.52 -0.09
N ASP A 30 -11.10 -8.85 -0.17
CA ASP A 30 -11.62 -9.75 0.88
C ASP A 30 -10.94 -9.57 2.25
N LYS A 31 -9.68 -9.14 2.24
CA LYS A 31 -8.85 -8.88 3.44
C LYS A 31 -7.98 -7.64 3.22
N PRO A 32 -7.52 -6.97 4.28
CA PRO A 32 -6.56 -5.88 4.16
C PRO A 32 -5.31 -6.30 3.37
N VAL A 33 -4.91 -5.45 2.43
CA VAL A 33 -3.74 -5.69 1.57
C VAL A 33 -2.47 -5.38 2.35
N ARG A 34 -1.49 -6.28 2.27
CA ARG A 34 -0.15 -6.04 2.83
C ARG A 34 0.50 -4.84 2.15
N ALA A 35 1.07 -3.95 2.95
CA ALA A 35 1.77 -2.79 2.41
C ALA A 35 3.09 -3.21 1.77
N GLN A 36 3.34 -2.71 0.56
CA GLN A 36 4.62 -2.77 -0.13
C GLN A 36 5.07 -1.32 -0.36
N PRO A 37 6.11 -0.83 0.34
CA PRO A 37 6.55 0.56 0.23
C PRO A 37 7.09 0.90 -1.16
N TRP A 38 7.52 -0.11 -1.91
CA TRP A 38 8.09 0.04 -3.24
C TRP A 38 7.31 -0.82 -4.24
N SER A 39 6.62 -0.17 -5.19
CA SER A 39 5.89 -0.87 -6.26
C SER A 39 6.87 -1.64 -7.16
N PRO A 40 6.61 -2.92 -7.47
CA PRO A 40 7.45 -3.71 -8.37
C PRO A 40 7.35 -3.26 -9.84
N TRP A 41 6.37 -2.40 -10.16
CA TRP A 41 6.09 -1.94 -11.52
C TRP A 41 6.74 -0.60 -11.88
N ILE A 42 7.48 0.02 -10.94
CA ILE A 42 8.18 1.28 -11.17
C ILE A 42 9.68 0.99 -11.32
N PRO A 43 10.30 1.36 -12.45
CA PRO A 43 11.74 1.19 -12.65
C PRO A 43 12.57 1.83 -11.52
N GLY A 44 13.59 1.12 -11.03
CA GLY A 44 14.47 1.57 -9.95
C GLY A 44 14.01 1.21 -8.53
N ASN A 45 12.84 0.57 -8.39
CA ASN A 45 12.39 0.01 -7.11
C ASN A 45 12.91 -1.41 -6.83
N ASP A 46 13.45 -2.09 -7.84
CA ASP A 46 13.92 -3.48 -7.79
C ASP A 46 14.98 -3.75 -6.71
N LYS A 47 15.74 -2.71 -6.31
CA LYS A 47 16.81 -2.82 -5.30
C LYS A 47 16.42 -2.25 -3.94
N LYS A 48 15.19 -1.75 -3.78
CA LYS A 48 14.77 -1.12 -2.54
C LYS A 48 14.23 -2.16 -1.57
N PRO A 49 14.72 -2.21 -0.32
CA PRO A 49 14.25 -3.20 0.64
C PRO A 49 12.88 -2.82 1.18
N ASP A 50 12.11 -3.85 1.53
CA ASP A 50 10.80 -3.71 2.16
C ASP A 50 10.91 -3.23 3.61
N HIS A 51 12.04 -3.46 4.29
CA HIS A 51 12.31 -3.02 5.66
C HIS A 51 13.20 -1.76 5.69
N PRO A 52 13.17 -0.98 6.79
CA PRO A 52 14.04 0.17 6.96
C PRO A 52 15.53 -0.21 6.83
N VAL A 53 16.26 0.52 5.99
CA VAL A 53 17.73 0.40 5.91
C VAL A 53 18.33 1.13 7.10
N LYS A 54 19.03 0.41 7.97
CA LYS A 54 19.83 1.04 9.01
C LYS A 54 21.06 1.64 8.33
N THR A 55 21.16 2.96 8.27
CA THR A 55 22.40 3.63 7.89
C THR A 55 23.44 3.32 8.96
N VAL A 56 24.55 2.71 8.60
CA VAL A 56 25.69 2.57 9.50
C VAL A 56 26.35 3.95 9.56
N SER A 57 26.19 4.65 10.68
CA SER A 57 27.05 5.79 11.00
C SER A 57 28.48 5.29 11.04
N GLN A 58 29.36 5.84 10.20
CA GLN A 58 30.81 5.64 10.33
C GLN A 58 31.31 6.28 11.62
#